data_AF-A0A8B9QUX2-F1
#
_entry.id   AF-A0A8B9QUX2-F1
#
_cell.length_a   1.000
_cell.length_b   1.000
_cell.length_c   1.000
_cell.angle_alpha   90.00
_cell.angle_beta   90.00
_cell.angle_gamma   90.00
#
_symmetry.space_group_name_H-M   'P 1'
#
loop_
_entity.id
_entity.type
_entity.pdbx_description
1 polymer ?
#
loop_
_entity_poly.entity_id
_entity_poly.type
_entity_poly.pdbx_seq_one_letter_code
_entity_poly.pdbx_strand_id
1 'polypeptide(L)'
;MSSQPFTWAEHLKAQEEAQGFAQHCRAAEANLPQSVQEPKLSTELRCAFQQSLVYWLHPSLPWLQLFPRIGADRKIAGKACPWSQDEALQQALMSEWSVSFTSLYNLLKAKLCPYFYVCTYQFTVLFRAAGLAGSDVITAVISPTTRGLREAMRNEAEADKSPEVSKSPEDGEEPATSDDDESFSWLEEMGVRDKVKKQDAISIKLQKEKHEVQVDHKPESLALVKGTNTFTLLNFLINCKSLVAVAGPQAGLPPTLLSPVAFRGGTMQTLKARSINAKARVRLAYEDVFSLEVIGPVMPHSLHSLTMLLKAAQRGAFSAVLYTHEPTAVFNTSLDNETVCKDLPKCGLHSKTLDQLSQLPTLGKSSIRFLEMKDYVYTWKS
;
A
#
# COMPACT_ATOMS: atom_id res chain seq x y z
N MET A 1 -15.43 -9.16 17.37
CA MET A 1 -16.44 -9.58 18.37
C MET A 1 -16.31 -11.07 18.58
N SER A 2 -16.47 -11.53 19.82
CA SER A 2 -16.38 -12.93 20.21
C SER A 2 -17.28 -13.17 21.44
N SER A 3 -17.67 -14.43 21.65
CA SER A 3 -18.30 -14.89 22.89
C SER A 3 -17.29 -15.06 24.03
N GLN A 4 -15.99 -15.08 23.73
CA GLN A 4 -14.92 -15.12 24.72
C GLN A 4 -14.26 -13.76 24.92
N PRO A 5 -13.78 -13.46 26.14
CA PRO A 5 -13.17 -12.19 26.46
C PRO A 5 -11.80 -11.98 25.77
N PHE A 6 -11.46 -10.70 25.56
CA PHE A 6 -10.15 -10.27 25.05
C PHE A 6 -9.21 -9.80 26.17
N THR A 7 -9.39 -10.28 27.41
CA THR A 7 -8.57 -9.88 28.57
C THR A 7 -7.08 -10.17 28.40
N TRP A 8 -6.71 -11.06 27.49
CA TRP A 8 -5.32 -11.36 27.13
C TRP A 8 -4.69 -10.26 26.25
N ALA A 9 -5.47 -9.39 25.62
CA ALA A 9 -5.00 -8.25 24.85
C ALA A 9 -4.85 -6.97 25.70
N GLU A 10 -5.25 -7.02 26.97
CA GLU A 10 -5.17 -5.92 27.92
C GLU A 10 -3.92 -6.04 28.80
N HIS A 11 -3.43 -4.89 29.27
CA HIS A 11 -2.36 -4.76 30.28
C HIS A 11 -1.18 -5.71 30.01
N LEU A 12 -0.56 -5.59 28.84
CA LEU A 12 0.66 -6.31 28.51
C LEU A 12 1.75 -5.99 29.55
N LYS A 13 2.47 -7.02 30.00
CA LYS A 13 3.61 -6.82 30.90
C LYS A 13 4.74 -6.19 30.08
N ALA A 14 5.56 -5.35 30.70
CA ALA A 14 6.69 -4.70 30.01
C ALA A 14 7.61 -5.69 29.29
N GLN A 15 7.83 -6.88 29.86
CA GLN A 15 8.62 -7.95 29.22
C GLN A 15 7.94 -8.51 27.95
N GLU A 16 6.61 -8.68 27.98
CA GLU A 16 5.83 -9.17 26.84
C GLU A 16 5.84 -8.14 25.70
N GLU A 17 5.71 -6.85 26.06
CA GLU A 17 5.80 -5.76 25.09
C GLU A 17 7.18 -5.69 24.43
N ALA A 18 8.24 -5.68 25.24
CA ALA A 18 9.61 -5.63 24.76
C ALA A 18 9.95 -6.83 23.87
N GLN A 19 9.50 -8.03 24.24
CA GLN A 19 9.70 -9.24 23.45
C GLN A 19 8.93 -9.17 22.13
N GLY A 20 7.68 -8.70 22.13
CA GLY A 20 6.89 -8.51 20.91
C GLY A 20 7.53 -7.53 19.93
N PHE A 21 8.07 -6.40 20.41
CA PHE A 21 8.84 -5.47 19.57
C PHE A 21 10.08 -6.13 18.96
N ALA A 22 10.84 -6.84 19.79
CA ALA A 22 12.05 -7.52 19.35
C ALA A 22 11.77 -8.64 18.34
N GLN A 23 10.65 -9.35 18.50
CA GLN A 23 10.16 -10.37 17.57
C GLN A 23 9.73 -9.76 16.24
N HIS A 24 9.05 -8.61 16.26
CA HIS A 24 8.67 -7.89 15.04
C HIS A 24 9.90 -7.47 14.24
N CYS A 25 10.88 -6.83 14.88
CA CYS A 25 12.12 -6.40 14.20
C CYS A 25 12.90 -7.55 13.57
N ARG A 26 12.84 -8.74 14.17
CA ARG A 26 13.54 -9.95 13.70
C ARG A 26 12.71 -10.81 12.77
N ALA A 27 11.47 -10.41 12.47
CA ALA A 27 10.51 -11.24 11.74
C ALA A 27 10.38 -12.65 12.34
N ALA A 28 10.44 -12.77 13.66
CA ALA A 28 10.39 -14.07 14.34
C ALA A 28 9.02 -14.72 14.13
N GLU A 29 9.01 -16.02 13.81
CA GLU A 29 7.76 -16.77 13.66
C GLU A 29 7.13 -17.04 15.04
N ALA A 30 5.86 -16.66 15.18
CA ALA A 30 5.05 -16.97 16.36
C ALA A 30 4.30 -18.29 16.14
N ASN A 31 4.84 -19.38 16.68
CA ASN A 31 4.19 -20.69 16.60
C ASN A 31 3.20 -20.86 17.76
N LEU A 32 1.93 -20.57 17.48
CA LEU A 32 0.82 -20.77 18.42
C LEU A 32 0.12 -22.12 18.16
N PRO A 33 -0.36 -22.81 19.21
CA PRO A 33 -1.19 -23.99 19.06
C PRO A 33 -2.52 -23.63 18.38
N GLN A 34 -3.22 -24.64 17.84
CA GLN A 34 -4.52 -24.43 17.19
C GLN A 34 -5.55 -23.77 18.11
N SER A 35 -5.52 -24.09 19.41
CA SER A 35 -6.38 -23.48 20.42
C SER A 35 -5.57 -23.26 21.70
N VAL A 36 -5.60 -22.03 22.22
CA VAL A 36 -4.98 -21.69 23.50
C VAL A 36 -6.03 -21.85 24.60
N GLN A 37 -5.77 -22.74 25.57
CA GLN A 37 -6.73 -23.03 26.65
C GLN A 37 -6.92 -21.82 27.58
N GLU A 38 -5.80 -21.19 27.97
CA GLU A 38 -5.76 -20.02 28.86
C GLU A 38 -5.04 -18.83 28.20
N PRO A 39 -5.73 -18.08 27.31
CA PRO A 39 -5.13 -16.98 26.55
C PRO A 39 -4.44 -15.93 27.44
N LYS A 40 -4.97 -15.65 28.63
CA LYS A 40 -4.44 -14.63 29.54
C LYS A 40 -3.08 -15.01 30.14
N LEU A 41 -2.78 -16.30 30.29
CA LEU A 41 -1.53 -16.78 30.86
C LEU A 41 -0.47 -17.11 29.80
N SER A 42 -0.84 -17.19 28.51
CA SER A 42 0.11 -17.46 27.43
C SER A 42 0.94 -16.22 27.10
N THR A 43 2.20 -16.23 27.54
CA THR A 43 3.18 -15.21 27.19
C THR A 43 3.43 -15.17 25.68
N GLU A 44 3.48 -16.32 25.01
CA GLU A 44 3.70 -16.42 23.56
C GLU A 44 2.59 -15.71 22.78
N LEU A 45 1.32 -15.93 23.17
CA LEU A 45 0.18 -15.27 22.55
C LEU A 45 0.25 -13.75 22.72
N ARG A 46 0.60 -13.30 23.92
CA ARG A 46 0.66 -11.89 24.29
C ARG A 46 1.81 -11.15 23.59
N CYS A 47 2.97 -11.79 23.47
CA CYS A 47 4.09 -11.28 22.67
C CYS A 47 3.74 -11.24 21.18
N ALA A 48 3.12 -12.29 20.64
CA ALA A 48 2.68 -12.35 19.24
C ALA A 48 1.60 -11.30 18.92
N PHE A 49 0.75 -10.98 19.90
CA PHE A 49 -0.23 -9.91 19.79
C PHE A 49 0.47 -8.56 19.65
N GLN A 50 1.40 -8.25 20.55
CA GLN A 50 2.20 -7.04 20.44
C GLN A 50 2.93 -6.96 19.10
N GLN A 51 3.58 -8.04 18.68
CA GLN A 51 4.27 -8.14 17.39
C GLN A 51 3.36 -7.80 16.20
N SER A 52 2.08 -8.21 16.25
CA SER A 52 1.10 -8.00 15.18
C SER A 52 0.57 -6.56 15.10
N LEU A 53 0.79 -5.75 16.14
CA LEU A 53 0.38 -4.36 16.19
C LEU A 53 1.44 -3.39 15.67
N VAL A 54 2.67 -3.86 15.42
CA VAL A 54 3.79 -3.00 15.05
C VAL A 54 3.82 -2.75 13.54
N TYR A 55 4.15 -1.52 13.17
CA TYR A 55 4.41 -1.12 11.80
C TYR A 55 5.45 0.00 11.74
N TRP A 56 5.97 0.29 10.54
CA TRP A 56 7.00 1.32 10.34
C TRP A 56 6.45 2.48 9.52
N LEU A 57 6.75 3.71 9.96
CA LEU A 57 6.25 4.95 9.37
C LEU A 57 7.37 5.98 9.24
N HIS A 58 7.41 6.71 8.12
CA HIS A 58 8.29 7.87 7.94
C HIS A 58 7.63 8.97 7.07
N PRO A 59 7.81 10.26 7.36
CA PRO A 59 8.40 10.80 8.59
C PRO A 59 7.46 10.59 9.77
N SER A 60 8.00 10.58 10.99
CA SER A 60 7.21 10.52 12.22
C SER A 60 7.28 11.85 12.95
N LEU A 61 6.16 12.57 13.00
CA LEU A 61 6.02 13.83 13.72
C LEU A 61 5.06 13.60 14.90
N PRO A 62 5.54 13.53 16.16
CA PRO A 62 4.71 13.14 17.31
C PRO A 62 3.44 13.99 17.53
N TRP A 63 3.47 15.25 17.07
CA TRP A 63 2.36 16.20 17.19
C TRP A 63 1.38 16.17 16.01
N LEU A 64 1.67 15.40 14.95
CA LEU A 64 0.90 15.41 13.71
C LEU A 64 0.61 14.00 13.23
N GLN A 65 -0.67 13.69 13.03
CA GLN A 65 -1.08 12.45 12.40
C GLN A 65 -0.86 12.54 10.89
N LEU A 66 0.09 11.75 10.39
CA LEU A 66 0.49 11.75 8.98
C LEU A 66 -0.16 10.64 8.14
N PHE A 67 -1.06 9.84 8.73
CA PHE A 67 -1.90 8.90 8.02
C PHE A 67 -3.29 8.80 8.65
N PRO A 68 -4.39 8.75 7.87
CA PRO A 68 -4.44 8.81 6.41
C PRO A 68 -4.12 10.21 5.87
N ARG A 69 -3.57 10.29 4.66
CA ARG A 69 -3.27 11.57 3.97
C ARG A 69 -4.47 12.07 3.16
N ILE A 70 -5.07 11.18 2.38
CA ILE A 70 -6.31 11.43 1.63
C ILE A 70 -7.49 11.25 2.58
N GLY A 71 -8.39 12.24 2.64
CA GLY A 71 -9.55 12.19 3.54
C GLY A 71 -9.18 12.33 5.02
N ALA A 72 -7.99 12.86 5.33
CA ALA A 72 -7.57 13.15 6.70
C ALA A 72 -8.61 14.03 7.42
N ASP A 73 -8.97 13.65 8.64
CA ASP A 73 -9.96 14.33 9.45
C ASP A 73 -9.50 15.79 9.71
N ARG A 74 -10.37 16.76 9.41
CA ARG A 74 -10.03 18.20 9.36
C ARG A 74 -9.79 18.83 10.74
N LYS A 75 -9.55 18.03 11.79
CA LYS A 75 -9.37 18.48 13.18
C LYS A 75 -8.16 19.39 13.40
N ILE A 76 -7.29 19.54 12.39
CA ILE A 76 -6.13 20.44 12.39
C ILE A 76 -6.39 21.71 11.56
N ALA A 77 -7.53 21.81 10.87
CA ALA A 77 -7.91 23.02 10.14
C ALA A 77 -8.00 24.22 11.10
N GLY A 78 -7.26 25.28 10.80
CA GLY A 78 -7.25 26.53 11.58
C GLY A 78 -6.12 26.68 12.60
N LYS A 79 -5.30 25.64 12.85
CA LYS A 79 -4.04 25.81 13.61
C LYS A 79 -2.95 26.34 12.68
N ALA A 80 -2.12 27.27 13.17
CA ALA A 80 -0.92 27.70 12.47
C ALA A 80 -0.09 26.45 12.11
N CYS A 81 0.44 26.42 10.90
CA CYS A 81 1.31 25.36 10.40
C CYS A 81 2.71 25.95 10.21
N PRO A 82 3.53 26.13 11.27
CA PRO A 82 4.82 26.81 11.16
C PRO A 82 5.73 26.18 10.09
N TRP A 83 5.64 24.85 9.93
CA TRP A 83 6.41 24.11 8.94
C TRP A 83 6.08 24.47 7.48
N SER A 84 4.91 25.05 7.18
CA SER A 84 4.56 25.39 5.81
C SER A 84 5.31 26.61 5.27
N GLN A 85 5.92 27.43 6.14
CA GLN A 85 6.68 28.62 5.77
C GLN A 85 8.20 28.45 5.93
N ASP A 86 8.64 27.37 6.58
CA ASP A 86 10.06 27.09 6.82
C ASP A 86 10.62 26.24 5.68
N GLU A 87 11.18 26.89 4.65
CA GLU A 87 11.78 26.21 3.50
C GLU A 87 12.95 25.30 3.90
N ALA A 88 13.76 25.70 4.88
CA ALA A 88 14.90 24.91 5.33
C ALA A 88 14.44 23.59 5.97
N LEU A 89 13.40 23.64 6.81
CA LEU A 89 12.78 22.46 7.38
C LEU A 89 12.18 21.55 6.29
N GLN A 90 11.47 22.13 5.32
CA GLN A 90 10.87 21.36 4.22
C GLN A 90 11.94 20.63 3.39
N GLN A 91 13.04 21.31 3.06
CA GLN A 91 14.16 20.70 2.34
C GLN A 91 14.82 19.59 3.16
N ALA A 92 15.02 19.80 4.47
CA ALA A 92 15.56 18.77 5.36
C ALA A 92 14.66 17.52 5.42
N LEU A 93 13.34 17.71 5.57
CA LEU A 93 12.37 16.62 5.59
C LEU A 93 12.30 15.87 4.25
N MET A 94 12.32 16.59 3.12
CA MET A 94 12.33 15.97 1.79
C MET A 94 13.63 15.19 1.52
N SER A 95 14.77 15.71 1.96
CA SER A 95 16.08 15.03 1.83
C SER A 95 16.09 13.70 2.60
N GLU A 96 15.70 13.71 3.87
CA GLU A 96 15.61 12.49 4.69
C GLU A 96 14.57 11.49 4.15
N TRP A 97 13.44 12.01 3.65
CA TRP A 97 12.42 11.19 3.02
C TRP A 97 12.95 10.48 1.76
N SER A 98 13.73 11.17 0.94
CA SER A 98 14.29 10.63 -0.31
C SER A 98 15.28 9.49 -0.02
N VAL A 99 16.11 9.64 1.02
CA VAL A 99 17.00 8.60 1.52
C VAL A 99 16.21 7.40 2.04
N SER A 100 15.14 7.64 2.80
CA SER A 100 14.28 6.60 3.37
C SER A 100 13.51 5.82 2.29
N PHE A 101 12.99 6.53 1.28
CA PHE A 101 12.28 5.93 0.15
C PHE A 101 13.21 5.07 -0.71
N THR A 102 14.42 5.56 -1.00
CA THR A 102 15.46 4.78 -1.69
C THR A 102 15.83 3.52 -0.90
N SER A 103 15.95 3.63 0.43
CA SER A 103 16.20 2.47 1.30
C SER A 103 15.09 1.42 1.21
N LEU A 104 13.82 1.82 1.21
CA LEU A 104 12.69 0.90 1.05
C LEU A 104 12.69 0.22 -0.32
N TYR A 105 12.97 0.96 -1.38
CA TYR A 105 13.07 0.39 -2.72
C TYR A 105 14.19 -0.65 -2.82
N ASN A 106 15.34 -0.40 -2.19
CA ASN A 106 16.44 -1.36 -2.13
C ASN A 106 16.07 -2.62 -1.34
N LEU A 107 15.34 -2.49 -0.22
CA LEU A 107 14.81 -3.64 0.53
C LEU A 107 13.82 -4.46 -0.31
N LEU A 108 12.97 -3.79 -1.10
CA LEU A 108 12.04 -4.42 -2.02
C LEU A 108 12.79 -5.22 -3.10
N LYS A 109 13.81 -4.60 -3.72
CA LYS A 109 14.68 -5.23 -4.73
C LYS A 109 15.45 -6.44 -4.16
N ALA A 110 15.88 -6.35 -2.91
CA ALA A 110 16.56 -7.43 -2.20
C ALA A 110 15.60 -8.51 -1.65
N LYS A 111 14.28 -8.39 -1.87
CA LYS A 111 13.24 -9.28 -1.31
C LYS A 111 13.30 -9.41 0.21
N LEU A 112 13.66 -8.32 0.88
CA LEU A 112 13.66 -8.19 2.34
C LEU A 112 12.45 -7.38 2.85
N CYS A 113 11.80 -6.65 1.95
CA CYS A 113 10.51 -6.01 2.18
C CYS A 113 9.51 -6.58 1.16
N PRO A 114 8.35 -7.10 1.59
CA PRO A 114 7.37 -7.65 0.68
C PRO A 114 6.66 -6.53 -0.07
N TYR A 115 6.23 -5.48 0.63
CA TYR A 115 5.56 -4.34 0.02
C TYR A 115 5.70 -3.12 0.91
N PHE A 116 5.49 -1.94 0.35
CA PHE A 116 5.36 -0.71 1.13
C PHE A 116 4.45 0.28 0.40
N TYR A 117 3.92 1.26 1.14
CA TYR A 117 3.09 2.33 0.61
C TYR A 117 3.81 3.66 0.62
N VAL A 118 3.55 4.46 -0.41
CA VAL A 118 3.83 5.90 -0.44
C VAL A 118 2.49 6.63 -0.46
N CYS A 119 2.12 7.24 0.65
CA CYS A 119 0.84 7.93 0.82
C CYS A 119 1.06 9.43 0.65
N THR A 120 0.61 9.99 -0.48
CA THR A 120 0.59 11.43 -0.73
C THR A 120 -0.78 12.01 -0.37
N TYR A 121 -0.93 13.33 -0.48
CA TYR A 121 -2.21 14.01 -0.26
C TYR A 121 -3.23 13.81 -1.40
N GLN A 122 -2.79 13.35 -2.58
CA GLN A 122 -3.66 13.16 -3.77
C GLN A 122 -3.81 11.69 -4.18
N PHE A 123 -2.73 10.93 -4.07
CA PHE A 123 -2.65 9.54 -4.50
C PHE A 123 -1.83 8.68 -3.54
N THR A 124 -2.04 7.37 -3.61
CA THR A 124 -1.23 6.38 -2.92
C THR A 124 -0.54 5.49 -3.94
N VAL A 125 0.71 5.13 -3.66
CA VAL A 125 1.46 4.13 -4.42
C VAL A 125 1.66 2.90 -3.55
N LEU A 126 1.37 1.71 -4.07
CA LEU A 126 1.73 0.44 -3.47
C LEU A 126 2.84 -0.21 -4.29
N PHE A 127 4.04 -0.29 -3.71
CA PHE A 127 5.16 -1.06 -4.26
C PHE A 127 5.12 -2.48 -3.71
N ARG A 128 5.33 -3.49 -4.57
CA ARG A 128 5.35 -4.92 -4.22
C ARG A 128 6.59 -5.58 -4.78
N ALA A 129 7.19 -6.46 -4.00
CA ALA A 129 8.31 -7.27 -4.42
C ALA A 129 7.87 -8.30 -5.47
N ALA A 130 8.84 -8.73 -6.28
CA ALA A 130 8.72 -9.89 -7.14
C ALA A 130 8.31 -11.14 -6.34
N GLY A 131 7.27 -11.84 -6.80
CA GLY A 131 6.66 -13.01 -6.16
C GLY A 131 5.32 -12.72 -5.47
N LEU A 132 4.96 -11.45 -5.28
CA LEU A 132 3.69 -11.08 -4.64
C LEU A 132 2.56 -10.86 -5.64
N ALA A 133 1.34 -11.16 -5.20
CA ALA A 133 0.11 -10.95 -5.96
C ALA A 133 0.15 -11.56 -7.39
N GLY A 134 0.88 -12.65 -7.59
CA GLY A 134 1.04 -13.32 -8.88
C GLY A 134 2.00 -12.68 -9.88
N SER A 135 2.80 -11.67 -9.48
CA SER A 135 3.80 -11.04 -10.36
C SER A 135 5.20 -11.60 -10.11
N ASP A 136 5.98 -11.89 -11.15
CA ASP A 136 7.38 -12.32 -11.06
C ASP A 136 8.38 -11.14 -11.00
N VAL A 137 7.92 -9.93 -11.33
CA VAL A 137 8.67 -8.68 -11.25
C VAL A 137 8.17 -7.76 -10.13
N ILE A 138 8.97 -6.75 -9.78
CA ILE A 138 8.55 -5.65 -8.91
C ILE A 138 7.41 -4.89 -9.59
N THR A 139 6.37 -4.57 -8.83
CA THR A 139 5.23 -3.79 -9.32
C THR A 139 4.99 -2.57 -8.44
N ALA A 140 4.55 -1.47 -9.06
CA ALA A 140 4.08 -0.28 -8.37
C ALA A 140 2.71 0.12 -8.92
N VAL A 141 1.74 0.25 -8.02
CA VAL A 141 0.35 0.53 -8.37
C VAL A 141 -0.06 1.86 -7.77
N ILE A 142 -0.57 2.77 -8.58
CA ILE A 142 -0.87 4.14 -8.18
C ILE A 142 -2.37 4.40 -8.31
N SER A 143 -2.97 4.97 -7.26
CA SER A 143 -4.37 5.40 -7.28
C SER A 143 -4.71 6.46 -6.22
N PRO A 144 -5.64 7.39 -6.50
CA PRO A 144 -6.13 7.71 -7.84
C PRO A 144 -5.05 8.42 -8.66
N THR A 145 -5.12 8.35 -10.00
CA THR A 145 -4.25 9.14 -10.88
C THR A 145 -5.03 10.21 -11.64
N THR A 146 -4.32 11.21 -12.14
CA THR A 146 -4.84 12.21 -13.08
C THR A 146 -4.18 12.03 -14.43
N ARG A 147 -4.80 12.52 -15.50
CA ARG A 147 -4.20 12.54 -16.84
C ARG A 147 -2.80 13.15 -16.82
N GLY A 148 -2.66 14.32 -16.19
CA GLY A 148 -1.36 15.01 -16.09
C GLY A 148 -0.30 14.19 -15.37
N LEU A 149 -0.65 13.45 -14.31
CA LEU A 149 0.29 12.54 -13.64
C LEU A 149 0.70 11.38 -14.56
N ARG A 150 -0.27 10.77 -15.26
CA ARG A 150 0.01 9.66 -16.19
C ARG A 150 0.88 10.08 -17.37
N GLU A 151 0.67 11.28 -17.91
CA GLU A 151 1.48 11.86 -18.98
C GLU A 151 2.89 12.18 -18.49
N ALA A 152 3.04 12.85 -17.33
CA ALA A 152 4.34 13.15 -16.75
C ALA A 152 5.18 11.88 -16.52
N MET A 153 4.55 10.81 -16.01
CA MET A 153 5.22 9.51 -15.83
C MET A 153 5.64 8.86 -17.15
N ARG A 154 4.84 8.99 -18.22
CA ARG A 154 5.20 8.44 -19.54
C ARG A 154 6.39 9.19 -20.14
N ASN A 155 6.37 10.51 -20.07
CA ASN A 155 7.46 11.34 -20.59
C ASN A 155 8.79 11.03 -19.86
N GLU A 156 8.75 10.83 -18.54
CA GLU A 156 9.94 10.44 -17.78
C GLU A 156 10.45 9.04 -18.19
N ALA A 157 9.54 8.08 -18.39
CA ALA A 157 9.88 6.73 -18.81
C ALA A 157 10.45 6.68 -20.25
N GLU A 158 10.05 7.61 -21.11
CA GLU A 158 10.60 7.77 -22.45
C GLU A 158 11.98 8.42 -22.42
N ALA A 159 12.17 9.46 -21.60
CA ALA A 159 13.47 10.12 -21.41
C ALA A 159 14.56 9.18 -20.88
N ASP A 160 14.19 8.25 -19.99
CA ASP A 160 15.11 7.24 -19.41
C ASP A 160 15.46 6.12 -20.42
N LYS A 161 14.59 5.88 -21.42
CA LYS A 161 14.80 4.91 -22.51
C LYS A 161 15.62 5.45 -23.67
N SER A 162 15.89 6.75 -23.70
CA SER A 162 16.80 7.38 -24.67
C SER A 162 18.18 7.61 -24.05
N PRO A 163 19.08 6.61 -23.99
CA PRO A 163 20.49 6.87 -23.75
C PRO A 163 21.15 7.35 -25.05
N GLU A 164 21.83 8.50 -24.96
CA GLU A 164 23.05 8.82 -25.71
C GLU A 164 23.08 8.49 -27.22
N VAL A 165 22.40 9.29 -28.04
CA VAL A 165 22.97 9.64 -29.37
C VAL A 165 23.83 10.87 -29.15
N SER A 166 25.13 10.64 -29.21
CA SER A 166 26.24 11.61 -29.16
C SER A 166 25.89 13.00 -29.70
N LYS A 167 26.03 14.02 -28.83
CA LYS A 167 26.31 15.38 -29.27
C LYS A 167 27.73 15.42 -29.85
N SER A 168 27.83 15.53 -31.17
CA SER A 168 28.96 16.18 -31.83
C SER A 168 28.42 17.46 -32.49
N PRO A 169 29.04 18.63 -32.27
CA PRO A 169 28.66 19.84 -32.97
C PRO A 169 29.37 19.85 -34.33
N GLU A 170 28.62 19.94 -35.43
CA GLU A 170 29.04 20.66 -36.64
C GLU A 170 27.88 20.75 -37.65
N ASP A 171 27.57 22.00 -37.98
CA ASP A 171 27.01 22.56 -39.21
C ASP A 171 25.65 22.09 -39.77
N GLY A 172 24.66 22.96 -39.53
CA GLY A 172 23.86 23.65 -40.56
C GLY A 172 23.20 22.84 -41.67
N GLU A 173 21.87 22.70 -41.57
CA GLU A 173 20.87 23.13 -42.57
C GLU A 173 19.47 22.63 -42.15
N GLU A 174 18.49 23.54 -42.05
CA GLU A 174 17.08 23.15 -42.18
C GLU A 174 16.81 22.79 -43.66
N PRO A 175 15.94 21.80 -43.93
CA PRO A 175 14.55 22.17 -44.12
C PRO A 175 13.55 21.21 -43.46
N ALA A 176 12.41 21.78 -43.10
CA ALA A 176 11.17 21.08 -42.79
C ALA A 176 10.77 20.09 -43.89
N THR A 177 10.30 18.90 -43.50
CA THR A 177 9.09 18.25 -44.04
C THR A 177 8.76 17.02 -43.20
N SER A 178 7.47 16.77 -43.09
CA SER A 178 6.82 15.69 -42.35
C SER A 178 7.23 14.32 -42.85
N ASP A 179 7.41 13.36 -41.95
CA ASP A 179 7.12 11.96 -42.23
C ASP A 179 6.70 11.28 -40.91
N ASP A 180 5.38 11.28 -40.69
CA ASP A 180 4.68 10.59 -39.60
C ASP A 180 4.09 9.26 -40.13
N ASP A 181 4.76 8.64 -41.13
CA ASP A 181 4.25 7.52 -41.92
C ASP A 181 4.91 6.15 -41.60
N GLU A 182 5.77 6.05 -40.58
CA GLU A 182 6.34 4.75 -40.15
C GLU A 182 5.45 3.94 -39.20
N SER A 183 4.31 4.47 -38.74
CA SER A 183 3.45 3.77 -37.75
C SER A 183 2.51 2.71 -38.35
N PHE A 184 2.40 2.62 -39.69
CA PHE A 184 1.39 1.78 -40.34
C PHE A 184 1.94 0.61 -41.18
N SER A 185 3.25 0.41 -41.30
CA SER A 185 3.80 -0.66 -42.16
C SER A 185 3.56 -2.08 -41.63
N TRP A 186 3.44 -2.27 -40.31
CA TRP A 186 3.18 -3.60 -39.72
C TRP A 186 1.73 -4.08 -39.94
N LEU A 187 0.79 -3.18 -40.23
CA LEU A 187 -0.62 -3.50 -40.45
C LEU A 187 -0.90 -4.01 -41.87
N GLU A 188 -0.02 -3.74 -42.84
CA GLU A 188 -0.15 -4.27 -44.21
C GLU A 188 0.41 -5.70 -44.34
N GLU A 189 1.34 -6.11 -43.47
CA GLU A 189 2.02 -7.41 -43.51
C GLU A 189 1.19 -8.58 -42.92
N MET A 190 0.04 -8.30 -42.30
CA MET A 190 -0.87 -9.30 -41.70
C MET A 190 -2.18 -9.55 -42.48
N GLY A 191 -2.33 -9.01 -43.69
CA GLY A 191 -3.37 -9.47 -44.63
C GLY A 191 -4.82 -9.16 -44.23
N VAL A 192 -5.10 -7.99 -43.65
CA VAL A 192 -6.48 -7.54 -43.37
C VAL A 192 -6.82 -6.33 -44.24
N ARG A 193 -7.41 -6.59 -45.41
CA ARG A 193 -8.29 -5.61 -46.07
C ARG A 193 -9.71 -6.13 -45.97
N ASP A 194 -10.54 -5.48 -45.15
CA ASP A 194 -11.89 -5.14 -45.60
C ASP A 194 -12.56 -4.06 -44.71
N LYS A 195 -12.91 -2.96 -45.38
CA LYS A 195 -14.03 -2.04 -45.13
C LYS A 195 -14.35 -1.68 -43.67
N VAL A 196 -13.58 -0.77 -43.09
CA VAL A 196 -14.10 0.12 -42.03
C VAL A 196 -13.98 1.56 -42.54
N LYS A 197 -15.14 2.23 -42.63
CA LYS A 197 -15.25 3.67 -42.90
C LYS A 197 -14.21 4.41 -42.07
N LYS A 198 -13.39 5.25 -42.70
CA LYS A 198 -12.54 6.24 -42.01
C LYS A 198 -13.41 7.04 -41.03
N GLN A 199 -13.40 6.65 -39.76
CA GLN A 199 -13.72 7.53 -38.65
C GLN A 199 -12.39 8.10 -38.19
N ASP A 200 -12.27 9.42 -38.29
CA ASP A 200 -11.02 10.16 -38.14
C ASP A 200 -10.29 9.78 -36.85
N ALA A 201 -8.99 9.52 -36.95
CA ALA A 201 -8.13 9.27 -35.78
C ALA A 201 -8.22 10.38 -34.72
N ILE A 202 -8.61 11.59 -35.13
CA ILE A 202 -8.90 12.74 -34.27
C ILE A 202 -10.12 12.48 -33.39
N SER A 203 -11.19 11.87 -33.92
CA SER A 203 -12.40 11.53 -33.17
C SER A 203 -12.16 10.39 -32.16
N ILE A 204 -11.28 9.44 -32.50
CA ILE A 204 -10.85 8.34 -31.61
C ILE A 204 -9.93 8.89 -30.50
N LYS A 205 -8.98 9.79 -30.83
CA LYS A 205 -8.17 10.50 -29.84
C LYS A 205 -9.02 11.35 -28.90
N LEU A 206 -9.98 12.13 -29.42
CA LEU A 206 -10.91 12.94 -28.62
C LEU A 206 -11.85 12.11 -27.73
N GLN A 207 -12.30 10.94 -28.20
CA GLN A 207 -13.12 10.02 -27.39
C GLN A 207 -12.28 9.33 -26.31
N LYS A 208 -11.05 8.91 -26.63
CA LYS A 208 -10.09 8.38 -25.67
C LYS A 208 -9.70 9.44 -24.62
N GLU A 209 -9.47 10.67 -25.04
CA GLU A 209 -9.22 11.82 -24.16
C GLU A 209 -10.44 12.15 -23.28
N LYS A 210 -11.65 12.17 -23.83
CA LYS A 210 -12.88 12.36 -23.03
C LYS A 210 -13.08 11.23 -22.01
N HIS A 211 -12.73 10.00 -22.35
CA HIS A 211 -12.83 8.86 -21.43
C HIS A 211 -11.74 8.89 -20.36
N GLU A 212 -10.50 9.22 -20.71
CA GLU A 212 -9.39 9.39 -19.75
C GLU A 212 -9.64 10.53 -18.76
N VAL A 213 -10.25 11.65 -19.20
CA VAL A 213 -10.63 12.77 -18.33
C VAL A 213 -11.83 12.42 -17.42
N GLN A 214 -12.73 11.52 -17.83
CA GLN A 214 -13.86 11.07 -17.01
C GLN A 214 -13.48 10.13 -15.85
N VAL A 215 -12.28 9.56 -15.90
CA VAL A 215 -11.76 8.59 -14.94
C VAL A 215 -10.83 9.24 -13.91
N ASP A 216 -10.40 10.48 -14.13
CA ASP A 216 -9.54 11.23 -13.22
C ASP A 216 -10.13 11.34 -11.81
N HIS A 217 -9.25 11.20 -10.81
CA HIS A 217 -9.59 11.19 -9.38
C HIS A 217 -10.50 10.04 -8.92
N LYS A 218 -10.87 9.11 -9.82
CA LYS A 218 -11.68 7.97 -9.45
C LYS A 218 -10.84 6.70 -9.24
N PRO A 219 -11.34 5.71 -8.50
CA PRO A 219 -10.63 4.46 -8.29
C PRO A 219 -10.32 3.71 -9.61
N GLU A 220 -11.04 4.00 -10.70
CA GLU A 220 -10.78 3.43 -12.01
C GLU A 220 -9.51 3.96 -12.70
N SER A 221 -8.90 5.04 -12.21
CA SER A 221 -7.66 5.63 -12.73
C SER A 221 -6.38 4.91 -12.28
N LEU A 222 -6.44 3.58 -12.15
CA LEU A 222 -5.32 2.77 -11.71
C LEU A 222 -4.17 2.83 -12.73
N ALA A 223 -2.97 3.21 -12.29
CA ALA A 223 -1.76 3.08 -13.10
C ALA A 223 -0.87 1.96 -12.54
N LEU A 224 -0.38 1.10 -13.44
CA LEU A 224 0.51 -0.01 -13.11
C LEU A 224 1.87 0.22 -13.77
N VAL A 225 2.92 0.17 -12.96
CA VAL A 225 4.31 0.20 -13.41
C VAL A 225 4.96 -1.13 -13.01
N LYS A 226 5.65 -1.78 -13.96
CA LYS A 226 6.29 -3.09 -13.76
C LYS A 226 7.78 -3.05 -14.05
N GLY A 227 8.53 -3.95 -13.42
CA GLY A 227 9.91 -4.25 -13.77
C GLY A 227 10.86 -3.06 -13.56
N THR A 228 11.77 -2.83 -14.50
CA THR A 228 12.78 -1.77 -14.40
C THR A 228 12.18 -0.36 -14.30
N ASN A 229 11.00 -0.14 -14.91
CA ASN A 229 10.31 1.16 -14.87
C ASN A 229 9.91 1.58 -13.45
N THR A 230 9.89 0.66 -12.46
CA THR A 230 9.62 1.03 -11.06
C THR A 230 10.76 1.84 -10.45
N PHE A 231 11.99 1.71 -10.99
CA PHE A 231 13.11 2.55 -10.60
C PHE A 231 12.99 3.95 -11.19
N THR A 232 12.56 4.06 -12.45
CA THR A 232 12.24 5.35 -13.07
C THR A 232 11.12 6.06 -12.30
N LEU A 233 10.10 5.32 -11.85
CA LEU A 233 9.05 5.87 -10.98
C LEU A 233 9.60 6.36 -9.63
N LEU A 234 10.53 5.62 -9.00
CA LEU A 234 11.21 6.07 -7.77
C LEU A 234 11.88 7.43 -8.00
N ASN A 235 12.67 7.56 -9.06
CA ASN A 235 13.37 8.81 -9.40
C ASN A 235 12.40 9.94 -9.72
N PHE A 236 11.35 9.66 -10.49
CA PHE A 236 10.28 10.61 -10.78
C PHE A 236 9.67 11.15 -9.49
N LEU A 237 9.24 10.27 -8.57
CA LEU A 237 8.59 10.65 -7.33
C LEU A 237 9.52 11.45 -6.39
N ILE A 238 10.82 11.15 -6.37
CA ILE A 238 11.82 11.91 -5.60
C ILE A 238 11.94 13.34 -6.11
N ASN A 239 11.90 13.54 -7.42
CA ASN A 239 12.06 14.85 -8.05
C ASN A 239 10.72 15.58 -8.31
N CYS A 240 9.60 14.94 -8.00
CA CYS A 240 8.26 15.46 -8.29
C CYS A 240 7.85 16.56 -7.30
N LYS A 241 7.85 17.83 -7.74
CA LYS A 241 7.43 18.96 -6.89
C LYS A 241 5.95 18.90 -6.47
N SER A 242 5.09 18.30 -7.27
CA SER A 242 3.64 18.18 -6.98
C SER A 242 3.31 17.06 -5.98
N LEU A 243 4.30 16.33 -5.51
CA LEU A 243 4.16 15.27 -4.50
C LEU A 243 3.78 15.83 -3.10
N VAL A 244 4.17 17.08 -2.85
CA VAL A 244 3.95 17.79 -1.58
C VAL A 244 2.80 18.78 -1.71
N ALA A 245 1.92 18.82 -0.70
CA ALA A 245 0.83 19.79 -0.70
C ALA A 245 1.38 21.21 -0.62
N VAL A 246 0.80 22.12 -1.42
CA VAL A 246 1.20 23.54 -1.42
C VAL A 246 0.50 24.31 -0.28
N ALA A 247 -0.67 23.84 0.14
CA ALA A 247 -1.50 24.53 1.14
C ALA A 247 -2.20 23.55 2.08
N GLY A 248 -2.63 24.07 3.24
CA GLY A 248 -3.36 23.33 4.27
C GLY A 248 -2.45 22.61 5.28
N PRO A 249 -3.04 21.78 6.16
CA PRO A 249 -2.32 21.15 7.28
C PRO A 249 -1.16 20.22 6.89
N GLN A 250 -1.13 19.78 5.62
CA GLN A 250 -0.09 18.90 5.09
C GLN A 250 0.94 19.65 4.24
N ALA A 251 0.85 20.98 4.18
CA ALA A 251 1.71 21.80 3.31
C ALA A 251 3.18 21.65 3.68
N GLY A 252 4.05 21.50 2.68
CA GLY A 252 5.50 21.37 2.88
C GLY A 252 5.95 20.02 3.47
N LEU A 253 5.03 19.09 3.77
CA LEU A 253 5.39 17.79 4.33
C LEU A 253 5.56 16.73 3.23
N PRO A 254 6.64 15.94 3.25
CA PRO A 254 6.81 14.82 2.34
C PRO A 254 5.68 13.79 2.51
N PRO A 255 5.44 12.92 1.52
CA PRO A 255 4.54 11.78 1.65
C PRO A 255 4.90 10.88 2.82
N THR A 256 3.90 10.14 3.30
CA THR A 256 4.12 9.15 4.35
C THR A 256 4.45 7.80 3.74
N LEU A 257 5.61 7.27 4.12
CA LEU A 257 6.03 5.90 3.83
C LEU A 257 5.47 4.99 4.92
N LEU A 258 4.82 3.89 4.52
CA LEU A 258 4.37 2.83 5.42
C LEU A 258 4.96 1.50 4.99
N SER A 259 5.56 0.77 5.93
CA SER A 259 6.20 -0.51 5.67
C SER A 259 5.90 -1.53 6.77
N PRO A 260 5.76 -2.82 6.42
CA PRO A 260 5.67 -3.91 7.39
C PRO A 260 7.03 -4.25 8.03
N VAL A 261 8.14 -3.82 7.42
CA VAL A 261 9.51 -4.11 7.88
C VAL A 261 10.28 -2.83 8.18
N ALA A 262 11.31 -2.95 9.02
CA ALA A 262 12.20 -1.84 9.36
C ALA A 262 12.97 -1.33 8.14
N PHE A 263 13.18 -0.01 8.08
CA PHE A 263 13.93 0.65 7.02
C PHE A 263 14.65 1.90 7.55
N ARG A 264 15.63 2.40 6.80
CA ARG A 264 16.37 3.61 7.20
C ARG A 264 15.42 4.80 7.32
N GLY A 265 15.48 5.53 8.45
CA GLY A 265 14.58 6.65 8.75
C GLY A 265 13.18 6.22 9.24
N GLY A 266 12.81 4.94 9.08
CA GLY A 266 11.56 4.40 9.59
C GLY A 266 11.49 4.48 11.11
N THR A 267 10.38 5.03 11.62
CA THR A 267 10.07 5.03 13.05
C THR A 267 9.07 3.92 13.33
N MET A 268 9.35 3.11 14.35
CA MET A 268 8.42 2.09 14.82
C MET A 268 7.18 2.74 15.44
N GLN A 269 6.01 2.31 15.01
CA GLN A 269 4.71 2.71 15.52
C GLN A 269 3.91 1.48 15.94
N THR A 270 2.91 1.68 16.79
CA THR A 270 2.04 0.61 17.28
C THR A 270 0.57 0.96 17.05
N LEU A 271 -0.20 0.01 16.51
CA LEU A 271 -1.64 0.11 16.41
C LEU A 271 -2.26 0.19 17.82
N LYS A 272 -3.25 1.05 18.00
CA LYS A 272 -3.93 1.19 19.29
C LYS A 272 -4.95 0.07 19.43
N ALA A 273 -4.76 -0.82 20.39
CA ALA A 273 -5.71 -1.86 20.70
C ALA A 273 -6.49 -1.53 21.98
N ARG A 274 -7.80 -1.78 21.97
CA ARG A 274 -8.69 -1.63 23.13
C ARG A 274 -9.68 -2.78 23.16
N SER A 275 -9.77 -3.45 24.30
CA SER A 275 -10.82 -4.43 24.56
C SER A 275 -12.02 -3.74 25.23
N ILE A 276 -13.22 -4.14 24.83
CA ILE A 276 -14.50 -3.59 25.30
C ILE A 276 -15.42 -4.76 25.61
N ASN A 277 -16.04 -4.69 26.79
CA ASN A 277 -17.00 -5.67 27.25
C ASN A 277 -18.38 -5.01 27.27
N ALA A 278 -19.31 -5.54 26.49
CA ALA A 278 -20.67 -5.04 26.39
C ALA A 278 -21.67 -6.16 26.70
N LYS A 279 -22.87 -5.79 27.16
CA LYS A 279 -23.98 -6.73 27.32
C LYS A 279 -24.98 -6.48 26.21
N ALA A 280 -25.17 -7.45 25.32
CA ALA A 280 -26.17 -7.38 24.27
C ALA A 280 -27.45 -8.09 24.73
N ARG A 281 -28.60 -7.48 24.49
CA ARG A 281 -29.89 -8.13 24.76
C ARG A 281 -30.27 -8.97 23.55
N VAL A 282 -30.16 -10.29 23.68
CA VAL A 282 -30.60 -11.24 22.65
C VAL A 282 -31.91 -11.86 23.13
N ARG A 283 -33.01 -11.51 22.45
CA ARG A 283 -34.39 -11.89 22.80
C ARG A 283 -34.78 -11.50 24.24
N LEU A 284 -34.61 -12.40 25.21
CA LEU A 284 -35.04 -12.28 26.62
C LEU A 284 -33.88 -12.33 27.63
N ALA A 285 -32.65 -12.60 27.19
CA ALA A 285 -31.47 -12.70 28.05
C ALA A 285 -30.40 -11.67 27.64
N TYR A 286 -29.60 -11.24 28.62
CA TYR A 286 -28.39 -10.47 28.37
C TYR A 286 -27.23 -11.45 28.16
N GLU A 287 -26.63 -11.42 26.98
CA GLU A 287 -25.40 -12.15 26.68
C GLU A 287 -24.22 -11.18 26.72
N ASP A 288 -23.13 -11.60 27.35
CA ASP A 288 -21.88 -10.85 27.34
C ASP A 288 -21.26 -10.96 25.95
N VAL A 289 -20.97 -9.80 25.35
CA VAL A 289 -20.36 -9.66 24.04
C VAL A 289 -19.06 -8.92 24.21
N PHE A 290 -17.97 -9.56 23.76
CA PHE A 290 -16.63 -9.02 23.87
C PHE A 290 -16.18 -8.49 22.51
N SER A 291 -15.54 -7.33 22.48
CA SER A 291 -14.94 -6.77 21.27
C SER A 291 -13.51 -6.30 21.52
N LEU A 292 -12.71 -6.37 20.47
CA LEU A 292 -11.35 -5.84 20.40
C LEU A 292 -11.32 -4.84 19.25
N GLU A 293 -11.11 -3.58 19.58
CA GLU A 293 -10.93 -2.50 18.62
C GLU A 293 -9.43 -2.32 18.36
N VAL A 294 -9.04 -2.30 17.09
CA VAL A 294 -7.66 -2.02 16.65
C VAL A 294 -7.69 -0.81 15.73
N ILE A 295 -7.02 0.27 16.13
CA ILE A 295 -7.08 1.58 15.47
C ILE A 295 -5.69 1.98 14.98
N GLY A 296 -5.62 2.38 13.71
CA GLY A 296 -4.41 2.83 13.03
C GLY A 296 -4.35 2.30 11.59
N PRO A 297 -3.22 2.43 10.90
CA PRO A 297 -3.01 1.85 9.56
C PRO A 297 -2.89 0.32 9.65
N VAL A 298 -4.03 -0.38 9.70
CA VAL A 298 -4.05 -1.84 9.68
C VAL A 298 -3.70 -2.32 8.26
N MET A 299 -2.47 -2.75 8.09
CA MET A 299 -1.96 -3.25 6.81
C MET A 299 -2.35 -4.73 6.57
N PRO A 300 -2.29 -5.22 5.32
CA PRO A 300 -2.65 -6.60 4.99
C PRO A 300 -1.97 -7.67 5.85
N HIS A 301 -0.65 -7.55 6.10
CA HIS A 301 0.08 -8.49 6.96
C HIS A 301 -0.45 -8.48 8.40
N SER A 302 -0.74 -7.31 8.97
CA SER A 302 -1.25 -7.17 10.34
C SER A 302 -2.62 -7.81 10.48
N LEU A 303 -3.51 -7.62 9.49
CA LEU A 303 -4.83 -8.25 9.48
C LEU A 303 -4.72 -9.78 9.45
N HIS A 304 -3.83 -10.33 8.62
CA HIS A 304 -3.62 -11.78 8.59
C HIS A 304 -3.03 -12.31 9.90
N SER A 305 -1.98 -11.67 10.43
CA SER A 305 -1.37 -12.05 11.71
C SER A 305 -2.38 -12.00 12.86
N LEU A 306 -3.18 -10.94 12.95
CA LEU A 306 -4.27 -10.85 13.92
C LEU A 306 -5.31 -11.94 13.71
N THR A 307 -5.70 -12.25 12.47
CA THR A 307 -6.66 -13.32 12.16
C THR A 307 -6.14 -14.68 12.63
N MET A 308 -4.87 -14.99 12.39
CA MET A 308 -4.24 -16.23 12.87
C MET A 308 -4.17 -16.28 14.39
N LEU A 309 -3.83 -15.17 15.03
CA LEU A 309 -3.74 -15.06 16.48
C LEU A 309 -5.11 -15.20 17.15
N LEU A 310 -6.12 -14.52 16.62
CA LEU A 310 -7.51 -14.59 17.08
C LEU A 310 -8.09 -15.98 16.86
N LYS A 311 -7.73 -16.66 15.76
CA LYS A 311 -8.13 -18.05 15.53
C LYS A 311 -7.71 -18.95 16.70
N ALA A 312 -6.49 -18.80 17.21
CA ALA A 312 -5.99 -19.57 18.35
C ALA A 312 -6.60 -19.11 19.69
N ALA A 313 -6.68 -17.79 19.91
CA ALA A 313 -7.12 -17.20 21.18
C ALA A 313 -8.64 -17.27 21.41
N GLN A 314 -9.44 -17.28 20.33
CA GLN A 314 -10.90 -17.25 20.35
C GLN A 314 -11.50 -18.59 19.90
N ARG A 315 -10.72 -19.68 19.98
CA ARG A 315 -11.13 -21.06 19.63
C ARG A 315 -11.80 -21.18 18.26
N GLY A 316 -11.29 -20.46 17.27
CA GLY A 316 -11.80 -20.48 15.91
C GLY A 316 -13.21 -19.89 15.73
N ALA A 317 -13.66 -19.03 16.65
CA ALA A 317 -14.98 -18.39 16.59
C ALA A 317 -14.90 -16.89 16.91
N PHE A 318 -14.92 -16.04 15.89
CA PHE A 318 -15.01 -14.58 16.05
C PHE A 318 -15.51 -13.92 14.77
N SER A 319 -15.98 -12.67 14.87
CA SER A 319 -16.26 -11.83 13.71
C SER A 319 -15.50 -10.51 13.79
N ALA A 320 -15.21 -9.91 12.65
CA ALA A 320 -14.52 -8.63 12.55
C ALA A 320 -15.22 -7.73 11.53
N VAL A 321 -15.38 -6.46 11.90
CA VAL A 321 -15.84 -5.40 11.01
C VAL A 321 -14.62 -4.57 10.65
N LEU A 322 -14.42 -4.32 9.36
CA LEU A 322 -13.25 -3.64 8.83
C LEU A 322 -13.65 -2.32 8.18
N TYR A 323 -12.93 -1.26 8.56
CA TYR A 323 -13.10 0.08 8.01
C TYR A 323 -11.95 0.37 7.04
N THR A 324 -12.16 0.07 5.76
CA THR A 324 -11.17 0.28 4.72
C THR A 324 -10.97 1.76 4.42
N HIS A 325 -9.72 2.17 4.23
CA HIS A 325 -9.40 3.46 3.62
C HIS A 325 -9.70 3.39 2.11
N GLU A 326 -10.85 3.95 1.69
CA GLU A 326 -11.39 3.80 0.33
C GLU A 326 -10.38 3.95 -0.82
N PRO A 327 -9.44 4.94 -0.82
CA PRO A 327 -8.47 5.09 -1.90
C PRO A 327 -7.58 3.86 -2.14
N THR A 328 -7.45 2.97 -1.16
CA THR A 328 -6.61 1.76 -1.23
C THR A 328 -7.36 0.52 -1.72
N ALA A 329 -8.71 0.55 -1.81
CA ALA A 329 -9.52 -0.61 -2.18
C ALA A 329 -9.16 -1.19 -3.55
N VAL A 330 -8.76 -0.34 -4.50
CA VAL A 330 -8.41 -0.76 -5.87
C VAL A 330 -7.13 -1.56 -5.98
N PHE A 331 -6.28 -1.54 -4.95
CA PHE A 331 -5.05 -2.33 -4.94
C PHE A 331 -5.31 -3.84 -4.86
N ASN A 332 -6.55 -4.22 -4.58
CA ASN A 332 -7.06 -5.59 -4.65
C ASN A 332 -7.33 -6.08 -6.08
N THR A 333 -7.11 -5.26 -7.11
CA THR A 333 -7.29 -5.65 -8.51
C THR A 333 -6.16 -6.58 -8.94
N SER A 334 -6.47 -7.67 -9.65
CA SER A 334 -5.47 -8.54 -10.28
C SER A 334 -4.79 -7.82 -11.44
N LEU A 335 -3.47 -7.98 -11.59
CA LEU A 335 -2.62 -7.17 -12.46
C LEU A 335 -1.81 -8.02 -13.47
N ASP A 336 -2.42 -9.12 -13.91
CA ASP A 336 -1.97 -10.12 -14.90
C ASP A 336 -1.62 -11.50 -14.30
N ASN A 337 -1.92 -12.56 -15.06
CA ASN A 337 -1.73 -13.97 -14.70
C ASN A 337 -0.36 -14.46 -15.17
N GLU A 338 0.71 -14.10 -14.47
CA GLU A 338 2.04 -14.66 -14.74
C GLU A 338 2.43 -15.69 -13.68
N THR A 339 3.19 -16.69 -14.10
CA THR A 339 3.50 -17.87 -13.27
C THR A 339 4.36 -17.52 -12.06
N VAL A 340 3.96 -18.06 -10.90
CA VAL A 340 4.47 -17.75 -9.56
C VAL A 340 5.95 -18.12 -9.38
N CYS A 341 6.80 -17.13 -9.08
CA CYS A 341 8.15 -17.34 -8.54
C CYS A 341 8.08 -17.42 -7.00
N LYS A 342 8.45 -18.57 -6.42
CA LYS A 342 8.25 -18.91 -4.98
C LYS A 342 9.38 -18.49 -4.04
N ASP A 343 10.25 -17.56 -4.44
CA ASP A 343 11.41 -17.21 -3.62
C ASP A 343 11.18 -15.91 -2.84
N LEU A 344 10.36 -15.97 -1.80
CA LEU A 344 10.07 -14.92 -0.81
C LEU A 344 10.46 -15.22 0.66
N PRO A 345 11.16 -16.31 1.05
CA PRO A 345 11.28 -16.72 2.46
C PRO A 345 12.02 -15.69 3.34
N LYS A 346 12.70 -14.71 2.75
CA LYS A 346 13.46 -13.66 3.47
C LYS A 346 12.69 -12.35 3.65
N CYS A 347 11.42 -12.26 3.26
CA CYS A 347 10.62 -11.02 3.23
C CYS A 347 10.17 -10.46 4.60
N GLY A 348 10.88 -10.75 5.70
CA GLY A 348 10.64 -10.10 6.99
C GLY A 348 9.23 -10.29 7.59
N LEU A 349 8.47 -11.28 7.11
CA LEU A 349 7.13 -11.62 7.58
C LEU A 349 7.00 -13.13 7.79
N HIS A 350 5.99 -13.51 8.56
CA HIS A 350 5.62 -14.91 8.79
C HIS A 350 5.32 -15.62 7.45
N SER A 351 5.83 -16.84 7.28
CA SER A 351 5.66 -17.68 6.08
C SER A 351 4.21 -17.75 5.56
N LYS A 352 3.26 -18.15 6.42
CA LYS A 352 1.81 -18.17 6.10
C LYS A 352 1.26 -16.83 5.59
N THR A 353 1.74 -15.70 6.13
CA THR A 353 1.35 -14.37 5.67
C THR A 353 1.88 -14.12 4.26
N LEU A 354 3.13 -14.48 3.99
CA LEU A 354 3.72 -14.35 2.66
C LEU A 354 3.01 -15.25 1.65
N ASP A 355 2.67 -16.49 2.02
CA ASP A 355 1.91 -17.40 1.18
C ASP A 355 0.56 -16.81 0.80
N GLN A 356 -0.14 -16.16 1.75
CA GLN A 356 -1.40 -15.48 1.46
C GLN A 356 -1.20 -14.27 0.52
N LEU A 357 -0.19 -13.44 0.78
CA LEU A 357 0.09 -12.25 -0.03
C LEU A 357 0.62 -12.58 -1.44
N SER A 358 1.14 -13.79 -1.64
CA SER A 358 1.61 -14.29 -2.93
C SER A 358 0.46 -14.72 -3.85
N GLN A 359 -0.71 -15.02 -3.26
CA GLN A 359 -1.90 -15.41 -4.02
C GLN A 359 -2.45 -14.26 -4.85
N LEU A 360 -3.08 -14.60 -5.97
CA LEU A 360 -3.75 -13.64 -6.83
C LEU A 360 -4.91 -12.97 -6.07
N PRO A 361 -4.97 -11.62 -6.07
CA PRO A 361 -6.07 -10.89 -5.44
C PRO A 361 -7.43 -11.24 -6.08
N THR A 362 -8.41 -11.62 -5.26
CA THR A 362 -9.75 -12.01 -5.72
C THR A 362 -10.82 -10.93 -5.52
N LEU A 363 -10.48 -9.85 -4.82
CA LEU A 363 -11.41 -8.82 -4.34
C LEU A 363 -11.73 -7.75 -5.40
N GLY A 364 -10.97 -7.68 -6.49
CA GLY A 364 -11.17 -6.69 -7.55
C GLY A 364 -11.01 -5.27 -7.02
N LYS A 365 -12.00 -4.40 -7.26
CA LYS A 365 -12.00 -3.01 -6.74
C LYS A 365 -12.64 -2.87 -5.36
N SER A 366 -13.12 -3.98 -4.80
CA SER A 366 -13.88 -3.99 -3.57
C SER A 366 -12.96 -4.24 -2.38
N SER A 367 -13.47 -4.07 -1.16
CA SER A 367 -12.68 -4.27 0.06
C SER A 367 -13.45 -5.06 1.10
N ILE A 368 -12.74 -5.85 1.91
CA ILE A 368 -13.38 -6.65 2.95
C ILE A 368 -14.01 -5.70 3.98
N ARG A 369 -15.31 -5.82 4.22
CA ARG A 369 -16.05 -5.07 5.24
C ARG A 369 -16.34 -5.92 6.47
N PHE A 370 -16.48 -7.22 6.26
CA PHE A 370 -16.83 -8.16 7.30
C PHE A 370 -16.06 -9.47 7.11
N LEU A 371 -15.48 -9.97 8.19
CA LEU A 371 -14.82 -11.27 8.27
C LEU A 371 -15.49 -12.08 9.38
N GLU A 372 -15.83 -13.33 9.09
CA GLU A 372 -16.40 -14.27 10.05
C GLU A 372 -15.53 -15.52 10.10
N MET A 373 -15.04 -15.84 11.29
CA MET A 373 -14.36 -17.08 11.61
C MET A 373 -15.34 -17.98 12.38
N LYS A 374 -15.62 -19.15 11.83
CA LYS A 374 -16.45 -20.17 12.45
C LYS A 374 -15.82 -21.53 12.24
N ASP A 375 -15.70 -22.32 13.31
CA ASP A 375 -15.12 -23.66 13.29
C ASP A 375 -13.74 -23.69 12.60
N TYR A 376 -12.89 -22.70 12.90
CA TYR A 376 -11.53 -22.55 12.35
C TYR A 376 -11.46 -22.25 10.84
N VAL A 377 -12.59 -21.99 10.19
CA VAL A 377 -12.70 -21.56 8.80
C VAL A 377 -13.15 -20.10 8.76
N TYR A 378 -12.50 -19.26 7.95
CA TYR A 378 -12.94 -17.88 7.76
C TYR A 378 -13.65 -17.69 6.43
N THR A 379 -14.67 -16.85 6.45
CA THR A 379 -15.35 -16.31 5.27
C THR A 379 -15.34 -14.80 5.36
N TRP A 380 -15.51 -14.11 4.22
CA TRP A 380 -15.51 -12.66 4.18
C TRP A 380 -16.59 -12.14 3.25
N LYS A 381 -17.03 -10.91 3.51
CA LYS A 381 -17.97 -10.15 2.67
C LYS A 381 -17.34 -8.81 2.33
N SER A 382 -17.49 -8.41 1.06
CA SER A 382 -16.99 -7.15 0.53
C SER A 382 -18.04 -6.04 0.56
#